data_AF-A0A7X6CBT7-F1
#
_entry.id   AF-A0A7X6CBT7-F1
#
_cell.length_a   1.000
_cell.length_b   1.000
_cell.length_c   1.000
_cell.angle_alpha   90.00
_cell.angle_beta   90.00
_cell.angle_gamma   90.00
#
_symmetry.space_group_name_H-M   'P 1'
#
loop_
_entity.id
_entity.type
_entity.pdbx_description
1 polymer ?
#
loop_
_entity_poly.entity_id
_entity_poly.type
_entity_poly.pdbx_seq_one_letter_code
_entity_poly.pdbx_strand_id
1 'polypeptide(L)'
;MNADRDLPIEHQNVPVAHEGLHNFLYSSDQEHSAVAAIAALENDGTQIMPIAAWRDLATNAKVAGVYAVIDTFHQTQYVGYSRNILLSINSHIAQNGSKSCAFMRVQTFKFPKREEMENLRDAWIAEIGSIPPGNGADSEMWASTVGEAARAAMSADEQKAYEEKKLKLRKAMADSTLTKELETTAKSDGERAKDLEAAVNNDDWSAVIRSQTQETKSGE
;
A
#
# COMPACT_ATOMS: atom_id res chain seq x y z
N MET A 1 4.34 -52.87 -41.56
CA MET A 1 3.28 -51.85 -41.52
C MET A 1 2.17 -52.35 -40.61
N ASN A 2 2.07 -51.81 -39.41
CA ASN A 2 0.80 -51.64 -38.70
C ASN A 2 1.01 -50.47 -37.74
N ALA A 3 0.21 -49.43 -37.97
CA ALA A 3 0.27 -48.15 -37.29
C ALA A 3 -0.12 -48.34 -35.82
N ASP A 4 0.80 -48.03 -34.92
CA ASP A 4 0.45 -47.85 -33.52
C ASP A 4 -0.12 -46.44 -33.37
N ARG A 5 -1.34 -46.40 -32.86
CA ARG A 5 -2.23 -45.23 -32.87
C ARG A 5 -1.73 -44.20 -31.86
N ASP A 6 -1.72 -42.94 -32.27
CA ASP A 6 -1.73 -41.77 -31.38
C ASP A 6 -2.88 -41.93 -30.36
N LEU A 7 -2.55 -42.42 -29.17
CA LEU A 7 -3.39 -42.30 -27.99
C LEU A 7 -2.83 -41.15 -27.15
N PRO A 8 -3.68 -40.19 -26.72
CA PRO A 8 -3.25 -39.15 -25.81
C PRO A 8 -2.72 -39.80 -24.53
N ILE A 9 -1.51 -39.44 -24.12
CA ILE A 9 -0.89 -39.92 -22.89
C ILE A 9 -1.66 -39.33 -21.71
N GLU A 10 -2.66 -40.06 -21.21
CA GLU A 10 -3.26 -39.75 -19.91
C GLU A 10 -2.27 -40.12 -18.79
N HIS A 11 -2.37 -39.42 -17.65
CA HIS A 11 -1.49 -39.50 -16.47
C HIS A 11 -1.15 -40.92 -15.98
N GLN A 12 -1.91 -41.93 -16.39
CA GLN A 12 -1.79 -43.31 -15.94
C GLN A 12 -0.78 -44.18 -16.70
N ASN A 13 -0.16 -43.70 -17.78
CA ASN A 13 0.81 -44.48 -18.57
C ASN A 13 2.17 -43.80 -18.74
N VAL A 14 2.74 -43.26 -17.65
CA VAL A 14 4.13 -42.76 -17.66
C VAL A 14 5.09 -43.93 -17.40
N PRO A 15 6.13 -44.14 -18.22
CA PRO A 15 7.14 -45.16 -17.95
C PRO A 15 7.83 -44.96 -16.60
N VAL A 16 8.13 -46.04 -15.87
CA VAL A 16 8.71 -46.04 -14.51
C VAL A 16 9.97 -45.15 -14.38
N ALA A 17 10.77 -45.04 -15.44
CA ALA A 17 11.96 -44.18 -15.47
C ALA A 17 11.65 -42.67 -15.42
N HIS A 18 10.42 -42.26 -15.72
CA HIS A 18 9.96 -40.87 -15.78
C HIS A 18 8.90 -40.53 -14.72
N GLU A 19 8.44 -41.50 -13.93
CA GLU A 19 7.49 -41.26 -12.83
C GLU A 19 8.02 -40.22 -11.83
N GLY A 20 9.31 -40.25 -11.48
CA GLY A 20 9.88 -39.33 -10.49
C GLY A 20 9.84 -37.86 -10.93
N LEU A 21 10.16 -37.58 -12.20
CA LEU A 21 10.18 -36.22 -12.74
C LEU A 21 8.76 -35.73 -13.04
N HIS A 22 7.87 -36.65 -13.45
CA HIS A 22 6.46 -36.34 -13.69
C HIS A 22 5.70 -36.07 -12.39
N ASN A 23 5.92 -36.88 -11.34
CA ASN A 23 5.32 -36.65 -10.03
C ASN A 23 5.85 -35.36 -9.39
N PHE A 24 7.11 -35.00 -9.64
CA PHE A 24 7.67 -33.71 -9.21
C PHE A 24 7.02 -32.51 -9.91
N LEU A 25 6.75 -32.60 -11.21
CA LEU A 25 6.15 -31.49 -11.98
C LEU A 25 4.63 -31.38 -11.84
N TYR A 26 3.95 -32.48 -11.51
CA TYR A 26 2.48 -32.56 -11.52
C TYR A 26 1.86 -33.07 -10.21
N SER A 27 2.62 -33.19 -9.11
CA SER A 27 2.06 -33.34 -7.76
C SER A 27 1.35 -32.05 -7.36
N SER A 28 0.10 -31.92 -7.79
CA SER A 28 -0.79 -30.77 -7.64
C SER A 28 -1.16 -30.45 -6.18
N ASP A 29 -0.83 -31.29 -5.20
CA ASP A 29 -1.16 -31.03 -3.80
C ASP A 29 -0.45 -29.80 -3.23
N GLN A 30 0.75 -29.48 -3.71
CA GLN A 30 1.50 -28.33 -3.19
C GLN A 30 1.05 -26.99 -3.77
N GLU A 31 0.54 -26.97 -5.01
CA GLU A 31 0.09 -25.74 -5.68
C GLU A 31 -1.30 -25.29 -5.20
N HIS A 32 -2.18 -26.21 -4.79
CA HIS A 32 -3.49 -25.87 -4.24
C HIS A 32 -3.46 -25.44 -2.77
N SER A 33 -2.48 -25.91 -1.97
CA SER A 33 -2.34 -25.52 -0.57
C SER A 33 -1.97 -24.04 -0.39
N ALA A 34 -1.14 -23.49 -1.28
CA ALA A 34 -0.73 -22.08 -1.20
C ALA A 34 -1.90 -21.12 -1.51
N VAL A 35 -2.77 -21.47 -2.45
CA VAL A 35 -3.94 -20.65 -2.83
C VAL A 35 -4.98 -20.63 -1.71
N ALA A 36 -5.23 -21.77 -1.05
CA ALA A 36 -6.12 -21.83 0.11
C ALA A 36 -5.57 -21.05 1.32
N ALA A 37 -4.25 -21.10 1.55
CA ALA A 37 -3.59 -20.33 2.61
C ALA A 37 -3.67 -18.81 2.36
N ILE A 38 -3.56 -18.35 1.11
CA ILE A 38 -3.71 -16.93 0.75
C ILE A 38 -5.14 -16.43 1.02
N ALA A 39 -6.17 -17.24 0.73
CA ALA A 39 -7.56 -16.87 1.02
C ALA A 39 -7.84 -16.72 2.53
N ALA A 40 -7.23 -17.57 3.37
CA ALA A 40 -7.33 -17.46 4.82
C ALA A 40 -6.57 -16.25 5.41
N LEU A 41 -5.66 -15.67 4.62
CA LEU A 41 -4.88 -14.48 4.97
C LEU A 41 -5.50 -13.19 4.41
N GLU A 42 -6.59 -13.28 3.64
CA GLU A 42 -7.32 -12.11 3.17
C GLU A 42 -7.83 -11.31 4.39
N ASN A 43 -7.30 -10.11 4.53
CA ASN A 43 -7.66 -9.20 5.61
C ASN A 43 -7.86 -7.81 5.01
N ASP A 44 -8.95 -7.17 5.42
CA ASP A 44 -9.38 -5.85 4.96
C ASP A 44 -8.72 -4.70 5.73
N GLY A 45 -7.86 -5.02 6.70
CA GLY A 45 -7.22 -4.03 7.54
C GLY A 45 -8.10 -3.52 8.67
N THR A 46 -9.17 -4.20 9.07
CA THR A 46 -9.97 -3.80 10.25
C THR A 46 -9.57 -4.58 11.50
N GLN A 47 -9.09 -5.81 11.34
CA GLN A 47 -8.79 -6.69 12.46
C GLN A 47 -7.35 -6.51 12.96
N ILE A 48 -7.22 -6.39 14.29
CA ILE A 48 -5.94 -6.52 14.99
C ILE A 48 -5.80 -7.96 15.48
N MET A 49 -4.66 -8.59 15.22
CA MET A 49 -4.38 -9.95 15.64
C MET A 49 -2.95 -10.12 16.18
N PRO A 50 -2.68 -11.14 17.03
CA PRO A 50 -1.33 -11.44 17.48
C PRO A 50 -0.41 -11.75 16.30
N ILE A 51 0.78 -11.16 16.28
CA ILE A 51 1.76 -11.39 15.21
C ILE A 51 2.15 -12.87 15.12
N ALA A 52 2.26 -13.57 16.26
CA ALA A 52 2.54 -15.00 16.28
C ALA A 52 1.51 -15.81 15.49
N ALA A 53 0.21 -15.56 15.73
CA ALA A 53 -0.87 -16.25 15.04
C ALA A 53 -0.86 -15.97 13.53
N TRP A 54 -0.60 -14.71 13.14
CA TRP A 54 -0.52 -14.37 11.72
C TRP A 54 0.69 -15.01 11.04
N ARG A 55 1.85 -15.09 11.72
CA ARG A 55 3.05 -15.74 11.19
C ARG A 55 2.83 -17.22 10.93
N ASP A 56 2.14 -17.91 11.83
CA ASP A 56 1.82 -19.34 11.67
C ASP A 56 0.94 -19.56 10.44
N LEU A 57 -0.08 -18.71 10.24
CA LEU A 57 -0.96 -18.74 9.06
C LEU A 57 -0.22 -18.39 7.76
N ALA A 58 0.69 -17.42 7.81
CA ALA A 58 1.44 -16.94 6.65
C ALA A 58 2.63 -17.84 6.27
N THR A 59 2.84 -18.95 6.99
CA THR A 59 3.97 -19.86 6.76
C THR A 59 4.01 -20.30 5.28
N ASN A 60 5.11 -19.99 4.59
CA ASN A 60 5.35 -20.24 3.16
C ASN A 60 4.46 -19.46 2.17
N ALA A 61 3.67 -18.49 2.61
CA ALA A 61 2.88 -17.62 1.73
C ALA A 61 3.58 -16.27 1.49
N LYS A 62 3.73 -15.88 0.22
CA LYS A 62 4.18 -14.52 -0.15
C LYS A 62 2.98 -13.59 -0.20
N VAL A 63 2.68 -12.96 0.94
CA VAL A 63 1.58 -12.02 1.06
C VAL A 63 2.09 -10.58 0.93
N ALA A 64 1.48 -9.83 0.02
CA ALA A 64 1.73 -8.41 -0.16
C ALA A 64 0.63 -7.58 0.50
N GLY A 65 1.00 -6.43 1.05
CA GLY A 65 0.03 -5.50 1.61
C GLY A 65 0.61 -4.48 2.57
N VAL A 66 -0.29 -3.79 3.26
CA VAL A 66 0.01 -2.76 4.27
C VAL A 66 -0.20 -3.37 5.65
N TYR A 67 0.67 -3.04 6.59
CA TYR A 67 0.61 -3.56 7.94
C TYR A 67 1.02 -2.49 8.96
N ALA A 68 0.41 -2.55 10.13
CA ALA A 68 0.81 -1.79 11.30
C ALA A 68 1.30 -2.77 12.37
N VAL A 69 2.43 -2.46 13.00
CA VAL A 69 3.01 -3.19 14.13
C VAL A 69 2.63 -2.47 15.41
N ILE A 70 2.12 -3.23 16.37
CA ILE A 70 1.55 -2.74 17.61
C ILE A 70 2.24 -3.47 18.76
N ASP A 71 2.58 -2.74 19.81
CA ASP A 71 3.25 -3.29 21.00
C ASP A 71 2.26 -3.93 21.99
N THR A 72 2.79 -4.41 23.11
CA THR A 72 1.99 -4.97 24.22
C THR A 72 1.08 -3.97 24.92
N PHE A 73 1.28 -2.66 24.73
CA PHE A 73 0.45 -1.59 25.28
C PHE A 73 -0.62 -1.11 24.30
N HIS A 74 -0.81 -1.82 23.19
CA HIS A 74 -1.73 -1.45 22.10
C HIS A 74 -1.40 -0.10 21.45
N GLN A 75 -0.13 0.30 21.46
CA GLN A 75 0.34 1.47 20.73
C GLN A 75 0.96 1.06 19.39
N THR A 76 0.56 1.76 18.33
CA THR A 76 1.16 1.56 17.01
C THR A 76 2.59 2.06 17.03
N GLN A 77 3.52 1.14 16.80
CA GLN A 77 4.96 1.42 16.77
C GLN A 77 5.45 1.74 15.35
N TYR A 78 4.82 1.13 14.34
CA TYR A 78 5.22 1.28 12.94
C TYR A 78 4.05 0.97 11.99
N VAL A 79 3.99 1.67 10.86
CA VAL A 79 3.12 1.37 9.72
C VAL A 79 3.94 1.32 8.45
N GLY A 80 3.86 0.21 7.72
CA GLY A 80 4.61 0.02 6.48
C GLY A 80 3.84 -0.82 5.47
N TYR A 81 4.45 -1.01 4.30
CA TYR A 81 3.93 -1.90 3.28
C TYR A 81 5.03 -2.80 2.75
N SER A 82 4.67 -3.97 2.23
CA SER A 82 5.64 -4.90 1.70
C SER A 82 5.03 -5.81 0.65
N ARG A 83 5.87 -6.29 -0.27
CA ARG A 83 5.50 -7.40 -1.16
C ARG A 83 5.61 -8.77 -0.48
N ASN A 84 6.23 -8.81 0.70
CA ASN A 84 6.34 -9.98 1.54
C ASN A 84 6.28 -9.54 3.02
N ILE A 85 5.07 -9.41 3.55
CA ILE A 85 4.82 -8.93 4.91
C ILE A 85 5.51 -9.84 5.93
N LEU A 86 5.49 -11.17 5.74
CA LEU A 86 6.11 -12.11 6.67
C LEU A 86 7.61 -11.87 6.81
N LEU A 87 8.31 -11.63 5.70
CA LEU A 87 9.73 -11.31 5.73
C LEU A 87 9.99 -10.01 6.49
N SER A 88 9.21 -8.96 6.21
CA SER A 88 9.37 -7.66 6.88
C SER A 88 9.11 -7.75 8.38
N ILE A 89 8.05 -8.44 8.80
CA ILE A 89 7.72 -8.64 10.22
C ILE A 89 8.79 -9.44 10.95
N ASN A 90 9.32 -10.51 10.34
CA ASN A 90 10.42 -11.25 10.94
C ASN A 90 11.67 -10.38 11.16
N SER A 91 11.96 -9.47 10.21
CA SER A 91 13.04 -8.49 10.36
C SER A 91 12.78 -7.54 11.52
N HIS A 92 11.58 -7.00 11.65
CA HIS A 92 11.21 -6.09 12.75
C HIS A 92 11.30 -6.76 14.11
N ILE A 93 10.83 -8.01 14.23
CA ILE A 93 10.96 -8.78 15.49
C ILE A 93 12.44 -8.99 15.84
N ALA A 94 13.28 -9.29 14.85
CA ALA A 94 14.71 -9.49 15.09
C ALA A 94 15.43 -8.21 15.53
N GLN A 95 15.00 -7.05 15.04
CA GLN A 95 15.62 -5.75 15.36
C GLN A 95 15.07 -5.12 16.64
N ASN A 96 13.75 -5.15 16.83
CA ASN A 96 13.03 -4.39 17.86
C ASN A 96 12.47 -5.27 19.00
N GLY A 97 12.57 -6.59 18.85
CA GLY A 97 12.12 -7.57 19.84
C GLY A 97 10.61 -7.83 19.81
N SER A 98 10.20 -8.91 20.48
CA SER A 98 8.81 -9.39 20.50
C SER A 98 7.84 -8.51 21.29
N LYS A 99 8.34 -7.68 22.21
CA LYS A 99 7.47 -6.77 23.00
C LYS A 99 6.95 -5.61 22.15
N SER A 100 7.81 -5.04 21.31
CA SER A 100 7.46 -3.97 20.37
C SER A 100 6.68 -4.50 19.15
N CYS A 101 6.76 -5.81 18.91
CA CYS A 101 6.09 -6.52 17.82
C CYS A 101 5.10 -7.57 18.35
N ALA A 102 4.08 -7.15 19.11
CA ALA A 102 3.13 -8.06 19.75
C ALA A 102 1.91 -8.35 18.87
N PHE A 103 1.30 -7.30 18.33
CA PHE A 103 0.09 -7.38 17.51
C PHE A 103 0.29 -6.70 16.17
N MET A 104 -0.57 -7.03 15.21
CA MET A 104 -0.59 -6.37 13.92
C MET A 104 -1.99 -6.16 13.39
N ARG A 105 -2.13 -5.07 12.65
CA ARG A 105 -3.23 -4.79 11.72
C ARG A 105 -2.68 -5.02 10.32
N VAL A 106 -3.40 -5.70 9.44
CA VAL A 106 -2.88 -6.03 8.09
C VAL A 106 -3.98 -5.93 7.05
N GLN A 107 -3.68 -5.28 5.93
CA GLN A 107 -4.53 -5.27 4.75
C GLN A 107 -3.77 -5.88 3.58
N THR A 108 -4.29 -6.99 3.06
CA THR A 108 -3.63 -7.77 2.00
C THR A 108 -4.12 -7.37 0.61
N PHE A 109 -3.24 -7.46 -0.38
CA PHE A 109 -3.54 -7.12 -1.76
C PHE A 109 -3.23 -8.29 -2.69
N LYS A 110 -4.25 -8.73 -3.44
CA LYS A 110 -4.08 -9.74 -4.50
C LYS A 110 -3.22 -9.21 -5.65
N PHE A 111 -3.38 -7.93 -5.98
CA PHE A 111 -2.62 -7.23 -7.02
C PHE A 111 -1.99 -5.97 -6.43
N PRO A 112 -0.83 -6.09 -5.74
CA PRO A 112 -0.25 -4.99 -4.99
C PRO A 112 0.29 -3.90 -5.92
N LYS A 113 -0.38 -2.76 -5.98
CA LYS A 113 0.17 -1.54 -6.59
C LYS A 113 0.85 -0.70 -5.53
N ARG A 114 2.07 -0.25 -5.82
CA ARG A 114 2.89 0.52 -4.87
C ARG A 114 2.17 1.77 -4.38
N GLU A 115 1.58 2.53 -5.30
CA GLU A 115 0.87 3.78 -4.97
C GLU A 115 -0.33 3.53 -4.05
N GLU A 116 -1.13 2.50 -4.31
CA GLU A 116 -2.28 2.14 -3.46
C GLU A 116 -1.84 1.75 -2.05
N MET A 117 -0.76 0.96 -1.92
CA MET A 117 -0.20 0.59 -0.62
C MET A 117 0.43 1.77 0.12
N GLU A 118 1.10 2.69 -0.59
CA GLU A 118 1.65 3.92 -0.03
C GLU A 118 0.53 4.81 0.52
N ASN A 119 -0.52 5.05 -0.27
CA ASN A 119 -1.66 5.87 0.13
C ASN A 119 -2.39 5.30 1.36
N LEU A 120 -2.55 3.98 1.42
CA LEU A 120 -3.19 3.33 2.56
C LEU A 120 -2.34 3.40 3.83
N ARG A 121 -1.01 3.22 3.72
CA ARG A 121 -0.08 3.44 4.84
C ARG A 121 -0.23 4.87 5.37
N ASP A 122 -0.23 5.85 4.48
CA ASP A 122 -0.32 7.27 4.87
C ASP A 122 -1.66 7.59 5.51
N ALA A 123 -2.75 6.99 5.02
CA ALA A 123 -4.07 7.09 5.64
C ALA A 123 -4.08 6.51 7.06
N TRP A 124 -3.45 5.36 7.29
CA TRP A 124 -3.36 4.77 8.65
C TRP A 124 -2.50 5.60 9.59
N ILE A 125 -1.40 6.20 9.10
CA ILE A 125 -0.59 7.12 9.92
C ILE A 125 -1.41 8.36 10.29
N ALA A 126 -2.18 8.90 9.34
CA ALA A 126 -3.06 10.04 9.59
C ALA A 126 -4.19 9.70 10.58
N GLU A 127 -4.77 8.49 10.50
CA GLU A 127 -5.83 8.00 11.41
C GLU A 127 -5.38 7.99 12.87
N ILE A 128 -4.11 7.66 13.14
CA ILE A 128 -3.54 7.62 14.49
C ILE A 128 -3.45 9.03 15.12
N GLY A 129 -3.40 10.09 14.30
CA GLY A 129 -3.25 11.48 14.74
C GLY A 129 -1.85 11.82 15.27
N SER A 130 -0.90 10.89 15.23
CA SER A 130 0.50 11.10 15.57
C SER A 130 1.40 10.16 14.76
N ILE A 131 2.65 10.56 14.53
CA ILE A 131 3.63 9.75 13.79
C ILE A 131 4.14 8.62 14.72
N PRO A 132 3.96 7.34 14.35
CA PRO A 132 4.53 6.23 15.13
C PRO A 132 6.06 6.34 15.26
N PRO A 133 6.66 5.89 16.37
CA PRO A 133 8.12 5.99 16.58
C PRO A 133 8.95 5.44 15.42
N GLY A 134 8.59 4.26 14.91
CA GLY A 134 9.26 3.61 13.77
C GLY A 134 9.01 4.28 12.41
N ASN A 135 8.10 5.23 12.31
CA ASN A 135 7.89 6.07 11.13
C ASN A 135 8.54 7.46 11.28
N GLY A 136 9.13 7.76 12.44
CA GLY A 136 9.76 9.04 12.76
C GLY A 136 11.13 8.83 13.41
N ALA A 137 11.21 9.09 14.72
CA ALA A 137 12.47 9.13 15.47
C ALA A 137 13.29 7.84 15.37
N ASP A 138 12.63 6.69 15.37
CA ASP A 138 13.28 5.37 15.34
C ASP A 138 13.26 4.75 13.93
N SER A 139 13.00 5.55 12.89
CA SER A 139 12.79 5.03 11.54
C SER A 139 13.93 4.17 11.00
N GLU A 140 15.17 4.45 11.39
CA GLU A 140 16.34 3.64 11.02
C GLU A 140 16.25 2.20 11.56
N MET A 141 15.60 1.99 12.71
CA MET A 141 15.39 0.67 13.33
C MET A 141 14.23 -0.12 12.71
N TRP A 142 13.45 0.51 11.82
CA TRP A 142 12.24 -0.07 11.22
C TRP A 142 12.25 -0.03 9.69
N ALA A 143 13.20 0.66 9.06
CA ALA A 143 13.27 0.73 7.61
C ALA A 143 13.60 -0.64 7.01
N SER A 144 12.65 -1.21 6.27
CA SER A 144 12.81 -2.55 5.67
C SER A 144 13.58 -2.52 4.34
N THR A 145 13.71 -1.33 3.73
CA THR A 145 14.47 -1.13 2.49
C THR A 145 15.28 0.16 2.54
N VAL A 146 16.39 0.21 1.77
CA VAL A 146 17.21 1.42 1.59
C VAL A 146 16.38 2.61 1.11
N GLY A 147 15.35 2.36 0.30
CA GLY A 147 14.45 3.41 -0.19
C GLY A 147 13.51 3.97 0.88
N GLU A 148 13.08 3.15 1.84
CA GLU A 148 12.29 3.60 2.99
C GLU A 148 13.17 4.37 3.98
N ALA A 149 14.37 3.87 4.27
CA ALA A 149 15.35 4.57 5.10
C ALA A 149 15.67 5.94 4.50
N ALA A 150 15.93 6.01 3.18
CA ALA A 150 16.20 7.26 2.50
C ALA A 150 15.02 8.25 2.55
N ARG A 151 13.77 7.79 2.45
CA ARG A 151 12.59 8.66 2.53
C ARG A 151 12.31 9.13 3.97
N ALA A 152 12.54 8.29 4.96
CA ALA A 152 12.36 8.64 6.36
C ALA A 152 13.44 9.61 6.86
N ALA A 153 14.66 9.50 6.32
CA ALA A 153 15.76 10.43 6.59
C ALA A 153 15.63 11.77 5.86
N MET A 154 14.68 11.91 4.91
CA MET A 154 14.50 13.16 4.15
C MET A 154 13.88 14.25 5.04
N SER A 155 14.51 15.42 5.06
CA SER A 155 13.95 16.63 5.66
C SER A 155 12.67 17.07 4.97
N ALA A 156 11.80 17.83 5.66
CA ALA A 156 10.57 18.40 5.09
C ALA A 156 10.83 19.21 3.80
N ASP A 157 11.99 19.86 3.70
CA ASP A 157 12.39 20.59 2.49
C ASP A 157 12.78 19.66 1.34
N GLU A 158 13.37 18.51 1.63
CA GLU A 158 13.74 17.51 0.64
C GLU A 158 12.52 16.74 0.13
N GLN A 159 11.53 16.52 1.00
CA GLN A 159 10.23 15.95 0.61
C GLN A 159 9.49 16.88 -0.36
N LYS A 160 9.43 18.18 -0.07
CA LYS A 160 8.86 19.18 -1.01
C LYS A 160 9.59 19.18 -2.34
N ALA A 161 10.92 19.13 -2.33
CA ALA A 161 11.71 19.08 -3.55
C ALA A 161 11.46 17.79 -4.36
N TYR A 162 11.22 16.66 -3.68
CA TYR A 162 10.86 15.40 -4.33
C TYR A 162 9.46 15.46 -4.97
N GLU A 163 8.47 16.00 -4.28
CA GLU A 163 7.13 16.22 -4.82
C GLU A 163 7.13 17.18 -6.00
N GLU A 164 7.90 18.28 -5.91
CA GLU A 164 8.08 19.21 -7.03
C GLU A 164 8.73 18.54 -8.23
N LYS A 165 9.75 17.70 -8.02
CA LYS A 165 10.39 16.92 -9.10
C LYS A 165 9.42 15.94 -9.73
N LYS A 166 8.63 15.23 -8.91
CA LYS A 166 7.57 14.32 -9.38
C LYS A 166 6.54 15.10 -10.22
N LEU A 167 6.12 16.27 -9.76
CA LEU A 167 5.19 17.14 -10.47
C LEU A 167 5.78 17.66 -11.80
N LYS A 168 7.06 18.09 -11.80
CA LYS A 168 7.77 18.52 -13.01
C LYS A 168 7.90 17.39 -14.03
N LEU A 169 8.21 16.18 -13.57
CA LEU A 169 8.30 15.00 -14.44
C LEU A 169 6.94 14.68 -15.08
N ARG A 170 5.87 14.73 -14.29
CA ARG A 170 4.51 14.48 -14.76
C ARG A 170 4.04 15.54 -15.76
N LYS A 171 4.44 16.81 -15.57
CA LYS A 171 4.27 17.89 -16.57
C LYS A 171 5.05 17.64 -17.85
N ALA A 172 6.31 17.20 -17.74
CA ALA A 172 7.16 16.92 -18.91
C ALA A 172 6.67 15.72 -19.73
N MET A 173 5.99 14.77 -19.10
CA MET A 173 5.36 13.63 -19.75
C MET A 173 3.98 13.91 -20.37
N ALA A 174 3.50 15.16 -20.30
CA ALA A 174 2.18 15.57 -20.81
C ALA A 174 1.04 14.65 -20.34
N ASP A 175 1.08 14.24 -19.07
CA ASP A 175 0.03 13.41 -18.47
C ASP A 175 -1.32 14.16 -18.54
N SER A 176 -2.22 13.66 -19.40
CA SER A 176 -3.49 14.30 -19.72
C SER A 176 -4.43 14.48 -18.52
N THR A 177 -4.24 13.70 -17.45
CA THR A 177 -5.02 13.84 -16.21
C THR A 177 -4.55 15.05 -15.41
N LEU A 178 -3.24 15.31 -15.38
CA LEU A 178 -2.66 16.44 -14.66
C LEU A 178 -3.04 17.79 -15.30
N THR A 179 -3.08 17.86 -16.63
CA THR A 179 -3.58 19.06 -17.33
C THR A 179 -5.04 19.33 -17.02
N LYS A 180 -5.88 18.30 -16.97
CA LYS A 180 -7.30 18.45 -16.62
C LYS A 180 -7.49 18.94 -15.19
N GLU A 181 -6.73 18.40 -14.24
CA GLU A 181 -6.74 18.84 -12.83
C GLU A 181 -6.26 20.29 -12.68
N LEU A 182 -5.15 20.66 -13.35
CA LEU A 182 -4.63 22.04 -13.34
C LEU A 182 -5.60 23.04 -14.00
N GLU A 183 -6.26 22.65 -15.09
CA GLU A 183 -7.28 23.49 -15.73
C GLU A 183 -8.51 23.68 -14.84
N THR A 184 -8.93 22.66 -14.08
CA THR A 184 -10.04 22.79 -13.13
C THR A 184 -9.69 23.73 -11.98
N THR A 185 -8.48 23.63 -11.44
CA THR A 185 -8.03 24.53 -10.36
C THR A 185 -7.87 25.96 -10.86
N ALA A 186 -7.25 26.16 -12.04
CA ALA A 186 -7.07 27.49 -12.62
C ALA A 186 -8.40 28.17 -12.99
N LYS A 187 -9.41 27.41 -13.44
CA LYS A 187 -10.76 27.95 -13.68
C LYS A 187 -11.41 28.42 -12.38
N SER A 188 -11.32 27.62 -11.32
CA SER A 188 -11.87 27.98 -10.00
C SER A 188 -11.20 29.24 -9.42
N ASP A 189 -9.87 29.36 -9.53
CA ASP A 189 -9.15 30.54 -9.03
C ASP A 189 -9.40 31.78 -9.89
N GLY A 190 -9.55 31.62 -11.21
CA GLY A 190 -9.92 32.71 -12.12
C GLY A 190 -11.34 33.23 -11.90
N GLU A 191 -12.28 32.36 -11.53
CA GLU A 191 -13.65 32.75 -11.13
C GLU A 191 -13.62 33.53 -9.81
N ARG A 192 -12.90 33.04 -8.80
CA ARG A 192 -12.71 33.76 -7.53
C ARG A 192 -12.09 35.14 -7.72
N ALA A 193 -11.10 35.27 -8.59
CA ALA A 193 -10.45 36.55 -8.87
C ALA A 193 -11.40 37.57 -9.53
N LYS A 194 -12.25 37.12 -10.46
CA LYS A 194 -13.27 37.97 -11.09
C LYS A 194 -14.36 38.40 -10.11
N ASP A 195 -14.79 37.50 -9.23
CA ASP A 195 -15.79 37.81 -8.21
C ASP A 195 -15.26 38.84 -7.21
N LEU A 196 -13.96 38.76 -6.85
CA LEU A 196 -13.30 39.77 -6.02
C LEU A 196 -13.13 41.12 -6.76
N GLU A 197 -12.77 41.09 -8.04
CA GLU A 197 -12.65 42.31 -8.83
C GLU A 197 -13.99 43.03 -9.02
N ALA A 198 -15.08 42.27 -9.23
CA ALA A 198 -16.44 42.81 -9.31
C ALA A 198 -16.89 43.40 -7.96
N ALA A 199 -16.55 42.76 -6.84
CA ALA A 199 -16.82 43.30 -5.50
C ALA A 199 -16.08 44.63 -5.26
N VAL A 200 -14.85 44.76 -5.74
CA VAL A 200 -14.03 45.98 -5.54
C VAL A 200 -14.41 47.10 -6.51
N ASN A 201 -14.60 46.81 -7.80
CA ASN A 201 -14.80 47.83 -8.82
C ASN A 201 -16.27 48.19 -9.04
N ASN A 202 -17.20 47.28 -8.75
CA ASN A 202 -18.63 47.44 -9.00
C ASN A 202 -19.48 47.33 -7.71
N ASP A 203 -18.84 47.26 -6.54
CA ASP A 203 -19.47 47.15 -5.21
C ASP A 203 -20.47 45.97 -5.08
N ASP A 204 -20.30 44.94 -5.92
CA ASP A 204 -21.15 43.75 -5.93
C ASP A 204 -20.50 42.62 -5.10
N TRP A 205 -20.75 42.66 -3.80
CA TRP A 205 -20.25 41.68 -2.84
C TRP A 205 -21.08 40.39 -2.81
N SER A 206 -22.16 40.30 -3.58
CA SER A 206 -23.18 39.25 -3.42
C SER A 206 -22.65 37.84 -3.73
N ALA A 207 -21.74 37.71 -4.71
CA ALA A 207 -21.11 36.43 -5.07
C ALA A 207 -20.14 35.94 -3.99
N VAL A 208 -19.30 36.83 -3.46
CA VAL A 208 -18.31 36.53 -2.41
C VAL A 208 -18.99 36.07 -1.12
N ILE A 209 -20.05 36.76 -0.70
CA ILE A 209 -20.81 36.41 0.51
C ILE A 209 -21.52 35.07 0.36
N ARG A 210 -22.11 34.78 -0.80
CA ARG A 210 -22.75 33.48 -1.07
C ARG A 210 -21.74 32.33 -1.02
N SER A 211 -20.55 32.52 -1.59
CA SER A 211 -19.46 31.54 -1.56
C SER A 211 -19.04 31.20 -0.13
N GLN A 212 -18.75 32.20 0.70
CA GLN A 212 -18.39 31.99 2.12
C GLN A 212 -19.53 31.36 2.94
N THR A 213 -20.78 31.73 2.65
CA THR A 213 -21.96 31.15 3.32
C THR A 213 -22.16 29.66 2.96
N GLN A 214 -21.74 29.24 1.76
CA GLN A 214 -21.78 27.83 1.35
C GLN A 214 -20.63 27.00 1.92
N GLU A 215 -19.42 27.58 2.00
CA GLU A 215 -18.25 26.93 2.61
C GLU A 215 -18.47 26.66 4.11
N THR A 216 -19.10 27.60 4.82
CA THR A 216 -19.44 27.43 6.25
C THR A 216 -20.54 26.40 6.51
N LYS A 217 -21.49 26.24 5.58
CA LYS A 217 -22.56 25.22 5.69
C LYS A 217 -22.14 23.81 5.27
N SER A 218 -21.10 23.67 4.44
CA SER A 218 -20.56 22.36 4.06
C SER A 218 -19.50 21.83 5.04
N GLY A 219 -19.08 22.64 6.01
CA GLY A 219 -18.09 22.30 7.04
C GLY A 219 -18.66 21.90 8.40
N GLU A 220 -19.98 21.85 8.54
CA GLU A 220 -20.72 21.25 9.69
C GLU A 220 -21.26 19.86 9.31
#